data_AF-A0A9W6GJT6-F1
#
_entry.id   AF-A0A9W6GJT6-F1
#
_cell.length_a   1.000
_cell.length_b   1.000
_cell.length_c   1.000
_cell.angle_alpha   90.00
_cell.angle_beta   90.00
_cell.angle_gamma   90.00
#
_symmetry.space_group_name_H-M   'P 1'
#
loop_
_entity.id
_entity.type
_entity.pdbx_description
1 polymer ?
#
loop_
_entity_poly.entity_id
_entity_poly.type
_entity_poly.pdbx_seq_one_letter_code
_entity_poly.pdbx_strand_id
1 'polypeptide(L)'
;MDSYNILRNELIKLWDLERADRFMGEAKEKIDEDQLEALSKMIGYVEEQYEDLTEEILSELMLGMDTFEGPLEFLEYFFKMSQEEEIAADVVARMKEDPEEMEAMLESMEDSGLIEYIVSMDAFYVWYKG
;
A
#
# COMPACT_ATOMS: atom_id res chain seq x y z
N MET A 1 10.97 -13.95 3.38
CA MET A 1 11.17 -14.97 2.32
C MET A 1 9.87 -15.51 1.72
N ASP A 2 8.75 -15.49 2.44
CA ASP A 2 7.46 -15.97 1.93
C ASP A 2 6.80 -15.00 0.92
N SER A 3 6.87 -13.69 1.13
CA SER A 3 6.21 -12.67 0.29
C SER A 3 6.63 -12.73 -1.18
N TYR A 4 7.92 -12.95 -1.46
CA TYR A 4 8.43 -13.13 -2.83
C TYR A 4 7.77 -14.31 -3.54
N ASN A 5 7.70 -15.47 -2.87
CA ASN A 5 7.14 -16.69 -3.46
C ASN A 5 5.62 -16.58 -3.62
N ILE A 6 4.95 -15.94 -2.66
CA ILE A 6 3.51 -15.66 -2.73
C ILE A 6 3.23 -14.79 -3.95
N LEU A 7 3.86 -13.60 -4.04
CA LEU A 7 3.65 -12.68 -5.15
C LEU A 7 3.97 -13.34 -6.49
N ARG A 8 5.14 -14.00 -6.59
CA ARG A 8 5.53 -14.72 -7.82
C ARG A 8 4.48 -15.73 -8.26
N ASN A 9 3.94 -16.52 -7.32
CA ASN A 9 2.94 -17.54 -7.64
C ASN A 9 1.61 -16.92 -8.09
N GLU A 10 1.20 -15.79 -7.52
CA GLU A 10 0.02 -15.07 -7.99
C GLU A 10 0.25 -14.48 -9.39
N LEU A 11 1.41 -13.87 -9.65
CA LEU A 11 1.75 -13.34 -10.97
C LEU A 11 1.83 -14.42 -12.05
N ILE A 12 2.24 -15.65 -11.71
CA ILE A 12 2.22 -16.78 -12.65
C ILE A 12 0.80 -17.14 -13.07
N LYS A 13 -0.19 -16.99 -12.19
CA LYS A 13 -1.60 -17.24 -12.52
C LYS A 13 -2.17 -16.15 -13.43
N LEU A 14 -1.75 -14.91 -13.21
CA LEU A 14 -2.15 -13.73 -13.98
C LEU A 14 -1.55 -13.72 -15.39
N TRP A 15 -0.29 -14.10 -15.49
CA TRP A 15 0.49 -14.00 -16.71
C TRP A 15 0.99 -15.39 -17.15
N ASP A 16 2.30 -15.61 -17.03
CA ASP A 16 2.97 -16.89 -17.23
C ASP A 16 4.29 -16.90 -16.44
N LEU A 17 4.97 -18.04 -16.41
CA LEU A 17 6.21 -18.22 -15.65
C LEU A 17 7.33 -17.27 -16.06
N GLU A 18 7.59 -17.13 -17.35
CA GLU A 18 8.71 -16.34 -17.86
C GLU A 18 8.47 -14.85 -17.62
N ARG A 19 7.23 -14.42 -17.86
CA ARG A 19 6.78 -13.05 -17.62
C ARG A 19 6.84 -12.69 -16.14
N ALA A 20 6.30 -13.54 -15.26
CA ALA A 20 6.34 -13.32 -13.81
C ALA A 20 7.78 -13.30 -13.27
N ASP A 21 8.65 -14.21 -13.72
CA ASP A 21 10.05 -14.24 -13.29
C ASP A 21 10.83 -12.99 -13.68
N ARG A 22 10.60 -12.46 -14.89
CA ARG A 22 11.20 -11.20 -15.33
C ARG A 22 10.76 -10.04 -14.45
N PHE A 23 9.45 -9.88 -14.24
CA PHE A 23 8.92 -8.82 -13.38
C PHE A 23 9.47 -8.91 -11.96
N MET A 24 9.47 -10.11 -11.35
CA MET A 24 10.00 -10.31 -10.01
C MET A 24 11.51 -10.03 -9.90
N GLY A 25 12.26 -10.23 -10.98
CA GLY A 25 13.66 -9.83 -11.08
C GLY A 25 13.83 -8.32 -11.01
N GLU A 26 13.02 -7.56 -11.75
CA GLU A 26 13.03 -6.10 -11.71
C GLU A 26 12.53 -5.54 -10.38
N ALA A 27 11.48 -6.13 -9.82
CA ALA A 27 10.88 -5.69 -8.57
C ALA A 27 11.91 -5.71 -7.43
N LYS A 28 12.71 -6.77 -7.34
CA LYS A 28 13.79 -6.90 -6.34
C LYS A 28 14.84 -5.80 -6.36
N GLU A 29 15.01 -5.10 -7.49
CA GLU A 29 15.97 -4.00 -7.62
C GLU A 29 15.35 -2.63 -7.31
N LYS A 30 14.01 -2.54 -7.30
CA LYS A 30 13.26 -1.28 -7.24
C LYS A 30 12.57 -1.03 -5.90
N ILE A 31 12.19 -2.08 -5.17
CA ILE A 31 11.47 -1.98 -3.90
C ILE A 31 12.17 -2.76 -2.79
N ASP A 32 11.90 -2.36 -1.55
CA ASP A 32 12.38 -3.07 -0.36
C ASP A 32 11.49 -4.26 0.05
N GLU A 33 11.81 -4.89 1.18
CA GLU A 33 11.08 -6.06 1.67
C GLU A 33 9.67 -5.71 2.16
N ASP A 34 9.46 -4.51 2.71
CA ASP A 34 8.16 -4.09 3.26
C ASP A 34 7.19 -3.77 2.12
N GLN A 35 7.67 -3.08 1.08
CA GLN A 35 6.91 -2.84 -0.14
C GLN A 35 6.58 -4.15 -0.88
N LEU A 36 7.52 -5.11 -0.89
CA LEU A 36 7.27 -6.43 -1.49
C LEU A 36 6.21 -7.20 -0.71
N GLU A 37 6.23 -7.09 0.62
CA GLU A 37 5.20 -7.67 1.48
C GLU A 37 3.84 -7.02 1.19
N ALA A 38 3.75 -5.69 1.20
CA ALA A 38 2.53 -4.95 0.89
C ALA A 38 1.93 -5.39 -0.45
N LEU A 39 2.74 -5.42 -1.50
CA LEU A 39 2.31 -5.86 -2.82
C LEU A 39 1.82 -7.31 -2.82
N SER A 40 2.52 -8.21 -2.11
CA SER A 40 2.11 -9.62 -2.01
C SER A 40 0.76 -9.81 -1.31
N LYS A 41 0.39 -8.91 -0.39
CA LYS A 41 -0.89 -8.93 0.32
C LYS A 41 -2.00 -8.28 -0.48
N MET A 42 -1.69 -7.21 -1.21
CA MET A 42 -2.66 -6.45 -2.00
C MET A 42 -2.91 -7.05 -3.39
N ILE A 43 -2.03 -7.92 -3.93
CA ILE A 43 -2.09 -8.34 -5.33
C ILE A 43 -3.46 -8.90 -5.78
N GLY A 44 -4.14 -9.66 -4.92
CA GLY A 44 -5.48 -10.17 -5.22
C GLY A 44 -6.52 -9.05 -5.33
N TYR A 45 -6.42 -8.03 -4.47
CA TYR A 45 -7.26 -6.83 -4.58
C TYR A 45 -6.91 -6.03 -5.85
N VAL A 46 -5.62 -5.89 -6.19
CA VAL A 46 -5.19 -5.22 -7.43
C VAL A 46 -5.75 -5.93 -8.66
N GLU A 47 -5.68 -7.26 -8.71
CA GLU A 47 -6.28 -8.04 -9.80
C GLU A 47 -7.78 -7.77 -9.94
N GLU A 48 -8.52 -7.67 -8.83
CA GLU A 48 -9.97 -7.38 -8.87
C GLU A 48 -10.29 -5.98 -9.42
N GLN A 49 -9.41 -4.99 -9.21
CA GLN A 49 -9.60 -3.61 -9.68
C GLN A 49 -9.15 -3.40 -11.13
N TYR A 50 -8.24 -4.23 -11.65
CA TYR A 50 -7.62 -4.04 -12.97
C TYR A 50 -7.85 -5.27 -13.88
N GLU A 51 -8.84 -5.17 -14.77
CA GLU A 51 -9.22 -6.25 -15.71
C GLU A 51 -8.06 -6.74 -16.60
N ASP A 52 -7.09 -5.86 -16.92
CA ASP A 52 -5.86 -6.20 -17.64
C ASP A 52 -4.65 -5.63 -16.89
N LEU A 53 -4.30 -6.27 -15.77
CA LEU A 53 -3.14 -5.89 -14.97
C LEU A 53 -1.83 -6.13 -15.77
N THR A 54 -1.18 -5.05 -16.19
CA THR A 54 0.08 -5.10 -16.94
C THR A 54 1.31 -4.96 -16.03
N GLU A 55 2.51 -5.25 -16.56
CA GLU A 55 3.77 -5.03 -15.83
C GLU A 55 4.00 -3.56 -15.52
N GLU A 56 3.60 -2.66 -16.45
CA GLU A 56 3.72 -1.22 -16.30
C GLU A 56 2.82 -0.71 -15.19
N ILE A 57 1.53 -1.09 -15.23
CA ILE A 57 0.58 -0.76 -14.17
C ILE A 57 1.14 -1.24 -12.83
N LEU A 58 1.50 -2.52 -12.71
CA LEU A 58 2.02 -3.07 -11.46
C LEU A 58 3.33 -2.41 -11.00
N SER A 59 4.16 -1.94 -11.93
CA SER A 59 5.41 -1.22 -11.63
C SER A 59 5.18 0.20 -11.10
N GLU A 60 4.18 0.92 -11.59
CA GLU A 60 3.82 2.24 -11.05
C GLU A 60 3.22 2.07 -9.65
N LEU A 61 2.32 1.11 -9.58
CA LEU A 61 1.62 0.67 -8.40
C LEU A 61 2.61 0.35 -7.26
N MET A 62 3.61 -0.52 -7.48
CA MET A 62 4.56 -0.93 -6.44
C MET A 62 5.42 0.22 -5.88
N LEU A 63 5.64 1.31 -6.63
CA LEU A 63 6.45 2.44 -6.18
C LEU A 63 5.68 3.35 -5.21
N GLY A 64 4.35 3.27 -5.19
CA GLY A 64 3.48 4.04 -4.31
C GLY A 64 2.97 3.26 -3.10
N MET A 65 3.59 2.12 -2.78
CA MET A 65 3.19 1.27 -1.65
C MET A 65 4.05 1.54 -0.42
N ASP A 66 3.41 1.57 0.74
CA ASP A 66 4.04 1.64 2.06
C ASP A 66 3.30 0.76 3.07
N THR A 67 4.01 0.42 4.16
CA THR A 67 3.46 -0.35 5.28
C THR A 67 3.68 0.40 6.59
N PHE A 68 2.68 0.36 7.46
CA PHE A 68 2.68 0.98 8.79
C PHE A 68 2.22 -0.04 9.84
N GLU A 69 2.58 0.16 11.12
CA GLU A 69 2.07 -0.63 12.25
C GLU A 69 0.56 -0.46 12.43
N GLY A 70 0.00 0.68 12.00
CA GLY A 70 -1.42 0.94 12.08
C GLY A 70 -1.86 2.25 11.41
N PRO A 71 -3.19 2.50 11.37
CA PRO A 71 -3.72 3.66 10.67
C PRO A 71 -3.28 5.00 11.27
N LEU A 72 -3.09 5.06 12.59
CA LEU A 72 -2.62 6.28 13.26
C LEU A 72 -1.19 6.66 12.86
N GLU A 73 -0.29 5.67 12.74
CA GLU A 73 1.08 5.91 12.30
C GLU A 73 1.11 6.41 10.84
N PHE A 74 0.31 5.79 9.98
CA PHE A 74 0.13 6.25 8.61
C PHE A 74 -0.33 7.72 8.57
N LEU A 75 -1.37 8.09 9.32
CA LEU A 75 -1.87 9.46 9.32
C LEU A 75 -0.83 10.44 9.86
N GLU A 76 -0.07 10.06 10.90
CA GLU A 76 1.04 10.86 11.40
C GLU A 76 2.11 11.11 10.32
N TYR A 77 2.50 10.06 9.60
CA TYR A 77 3.42 10.17 8.47
C TYR A 77 2.85 11.09 7.37
N PHE A 78 1.59 10.86 6.98
CA PHE A 78 0.91 11.57 5.91
C PHE A 78 0.78 13.09 6.19
N PHE A 79 0.39 13.47 7.41
CA PHE A 79 0.26 14.88 7.78
C PHE A 79 1.63 15.56 7.86
N LYS A 80 2.66 14.87 8.36
CA LYS A 80 4.03 15.43 8.39
C LYS A 80 4.59 15.70 7.00
N MET A 81 4.13 14.98 5.98
CA MET A 81 4.52 15.23 4.59
C MET A 81 3.83 16.43 3.96
N SER A 82 2.62 16.79 4.43
CA SER A 82 1.74 17.75 3.75
C SER A 82 1.49 19.04 4.54
N GLN A 83 1.78 19.06 5.84
CA GLN A 83 1.48 20.16 6.76
C GLN A 83 2.72 20.57 7.57
N GLU A 84 2.62 21.72 8.23
CA GLU A 84 3.60 22.12 9.25
C GLU A 84 3.53 21.18 10.47
N GLU A 85 4.69 20.92 11.08
CA GLU A 85 4.85 19.92 12.15
C GLU A 85 3.88 20.11 13.33
N GLU A 86 3.63 21.37 13.73
CA GLU A 86 2.71 21.71 14.83
C GLU A 86 1.26 21.32 14.49
N ILE A 87 0.83 21.58 13.25
CA ILE A 87 -0.51 21.23 12.78
C ILE A 87 -0.68 19.71 12.68
N ALA A 88 0.33 19.01 12.15
CA ALA A 88 0.31 17.56 12.06
C ALA A 88 0.23 16.91 13.45
N ALA A 89 1.00 17.41 14.42
CA ALA A 89 1.00 16.90 15.78
C ALA A 89 -0.36 17.06 16.49
N ASP A 90 -1.00 18.23 16.37
CA ASP A 90 -2.31 18.49 16.97
C ASP A 90 -3.40 17.61 16.37
N VAL A 91 -3.39 17.42 15.05
CA VAL A 91 -4.33 16.56 14.33
C VAL A 91 -4.19 15.11 14.77
N VAL A 92 -2.97 14.58 14.85
CA VAL A 92 -2.68 13.20 15.30
C VAL A 92 -3.05 13.00 16.77
N ALA A 93 -2.73 13.96 17.64
CA ALA A 93 -3.06 13.89 19.06
C ALA A 93 -4.57 13.76 19.29
N ARG A 94 -5.37 14.51 18.52
CA ARG A 94 -6.83 14.44 18.56
C ARG A 94 -7.36 13.07 18.07
N MET A 95 -6.85 12.56 16.94
CA MET A 95 -7.27 11.25 16.43
C MET A 95 -6.93 10.09 17.36
N LYS A 96 -5.84 10.21 18.12
CA LYS A 96 -5.49 9.23 19.14
C LYS A 96 -6.53 9.12 20.25
N GLU A 97 -7.22 10.22 20.54
CA GLU A 97 -8.29 10.28 21.54
C GLU A 97 -9.67 9.95 20.94
N ASP A 98 -9.81 9.99 19.61
CA ASP A 98 -11.05 9.77 18.88
C ASP A 98 -10.85 8.82 17.65
N PRO A 99 -11.03 7.50 17.85
CA PRO A 99 -10.95 6.53 16.78
C PRO A 99 -11.99 6.71 15.67
N GLU A 100 -13.18 7.27 15.97
CA GLU A 100 -14.21 7.52 14.96
C GLU A 100 -13.76 8.62 13.99
N GLU A 101 -13.10 9.65 14.50
CA GLU A 101 -12.50 10.69 13.65
C GLU A 101 -11.37 10.14 12.78
N MET A 102 -10.55 9.22 13.30
CA MET A 102 -9.51 8.55 12.53
C MET A 102 -10.09 7.73 11.38
N GLU A 103 -11.12 6.92 11.65
CA GLU A 103 -11.81 6.12 10.62
C GLU A 103 -12.43 7.01 9.55
N ALA A 104 -13.15 8.07 9.94
CA ALA A 104 -13.75 9.03 9.01
C ALA A 104 -12.70 9.74 8.12
N MET A 105 -11.51 9.98 8.64
CA MET A 105 -10.38 10.53 7.88
C MET A 105 -9.95 9.59 6.76
N LEU A 106 -9.75 8.31 7.09
CA LEU A 106 -9.27 7.29 6.17
C LEU A 106 -10.28 7.04 5.07
N GLU A 107 -11.56 6.91 5.44
CA GLU A 107 -12.67 6.80 4.48
C GLU A 107 -12.70 8.02 3.54
N SER A 108 -12.54 9.24 4.08
CA SER A 108 -12.50 10.44 3.23
C SER A 108 -11.29 10.46 2.28
N MET A 109 -10.13 9.95 2.70
CA MET A 109 -8.94 9.88 1.84
C MET A 109 -9.13 8.84 0.73
N GLU A 110 -9.70 7.69 1.07
CA GLU A 110 -10.05 6.63 0.10
C GLU A 110 -11.11 7.11 -0.89
N ASP A 111 -12.21 7.70 -0.43
CA ASP A 111 -13.28 8.25 -1.27
C ASP A 111 -12.78 9.36 -2.21
N SER A 112 -11.76 10.11 -1.79
CA SER A 112 -11.12 11.14 -2.62
C SER A 112 -10.20 10.58 -3.70
N GLY A 113 -9.91 9.27 -3.67
CA GLY A 113 -8.96 8.60 -4.55
C GLY A 113 -7.52 8.97 -4.25
N LEU A 114 -7.21 9.36 -3.01
CA LEU A 114 -5.85 9.69 -2.58
C LEU A 114 -5.08 8.43 -2.14
N ILE A 115 -5.79 7.50 -1.49
CA ILE A 115 -5.22 6.22 -1.06
C ILE A 115 -6.16 5.04 -1.34
N GLU A 116 -5.59 3.84 -1.37
CA GLU A 116 -6.29 2.58 -1.10
C GLU A 116 -5.54 1.87 0.04
N TYR A 117 -6.21 1.09 0.89
CA TYR A 117 -5.53 0.42 2.00
C TYR A 117 -6.10 -0.95 2.38
N ILE A 118 -5.29 -1.78 3.02
CA ILE A 118 -5.70 -3.04 3.66
C ILE A 118 -5.27 -3.04 5.13
N VAL A 119 -6.22 -3.33 6.01
CA VAL A 119 -5.97 -3.54 7.44
C VAL A 119 -5.74 -5.03 7.71
N SER A 120 -4.56 -5.37 8.25
CA SER A 120 -4.22 -6.69 8.78
C SER A 120 -4.17 -6.63 10.31
N MET A 121 -4.09 -7.78 10.98
CA MET A 121 -3.87 -7.83 12.44
C MET A 121 -2.58 -7.13 12.87
N ASP A 122 -1.54 -7.17 12.02
CA ASP A 122 -0.18 -6.76 12.37
C ASP A 122 0.34 -5.58 11.55
N ALA A 123 -0.43 -5.10 10.57
CA ALA A 123 0.04 -4.07 9.63
C ALA A 123 -1.12 -3.33 8.96
N PHE A 124 -0.81 -2.11 8.53
CA PHE A 124 -1.64 -1.25 7.69
C PHE A 124 -0.91 -0.98 6.37
N TYR A 125 -1.41 -1.57 5.29
CA TYR A 125 -0.81 -1.44 3.96
C TYR A 125 -1.52 -0.34 3.19
N VAL A 126 -0.75 0.57 2.60
CA VAL A 126 -1.28 1.76 1.91
C VAL A 126 -0.75 1.84 0.49
N TRP A 127 -1.62 2.28 -0.40
CA TRP A 127 -1.30 2.69 -1.74
C TRP A 127 -1.61 4.17 -1.94
N TYR A 128 -0.62 4.99 -2.27
CA TYR A 128 -0.85 6.34 -2.77
C TYR A 128 -1.31 6.32 -4.23
N LYS A 129 -2.46 6.94 -4.50
CA LYS A 129 -3.02 7.13 -5.84
C LYS A 129 -2.74 8.58 -6.27
N GLY A 130 -2.17 8.75 -7.46
CA GLY A 130 -1.71 10.03 -8.02
C GLY A 130 -2.76 10.74 -8.86
#